data_AF-A0A7S2THA1-F1
#
_entry.id   AF-A0A7S2THA1-F1
#
_cell.length_a   1.000
_cell.length_b   1.000
_cell.length_c   1.000
_cell.angle_alpha   90.00
_cell.angle_beta   90.00
_cell.angle_gamma   90.00
#
_symmetry.space_group_name_H-M   'P 1'
#
loop_
_entity.id
_entity.type
_entity.pdbx_description
1 polymer ?
#
loop_
_entity_poly.entity_id
_entity_poly.type
_entity_poly.pdbx_seq_one_letter_code
_entity_poly.pdbx_strand_id
1 'polypeptide(L)'
;VCACGDGEYVIYTSLRLKNKSYGQAIEFCWSNDSGTYAIRETTSKLKVFKNFEKHRDFRPRFSVEGIYGGTLLSARGSKHVDFYDWEECRLIRRIRVVPKKVYWSESGELCVIACKSSFYVLRYNREIVAKFLSEGVEIGDNGIEKSFDFEQSIQETVVTGHFVGDCFLYTNAVNRLCYFIGGQTITLAHLDRPMFLLGYLNKENKVYLMDKQHNVVSYKLLMSVLIYQIAIVRKDFEMAEQSLKDIPVDQHNKLARFLEGQELKEMALKVSRDPDHKFDLALQLKRLEEVKKIVTEYPSEAKWKQLGDLALSESFDLKLTEECFTKAKDYGGLLLLYTSLGNQAGIEKLAEAASKAGQNNVAFICLYLLNRVEDCIELLCSNNRIPEAAFMSRTYLPGATKGILKKWKEHLATVSAKAAEALADPDVYPNEFPDFKLGVEAQAAILAERKSGLLPARAYLEAKRRFNVDVIAELKSGGLPTSNGADYKQETPAPAGPKSEPKPEPEPEPEPVVQATTPAEPEPAEEAPVEEKKKAEEETADVDQKIEPSDDIDAALEDDLADLDTDLQAGGDAGTDGATPSLDELNATLADLDKEDDIDALLA
;
A
#
# COMPACT_ATOMS: atom_id res chain seq x y z
N VAL A 1 -25.99 -24.49 35.73
CA VAL A 1 -26.72 -23.76 34.67
C VAL A 1 -27.87 -23.02 35.32
N CYS A 2 -28.11 -21.77 34.97
CA CYS A 2 -29.26 -21.01 35.43
C CYS A 2 -30.23 -20.85 34.26
N ALA A 3 -31.52 -21.07 34.48
CA ALA A 3 -32.59 -20.74 33.56
C ALA A 3 -33.34 -19.54 34.15
N CYS A 4 -33.49 -18.47 33.37
CA CYS A 4 -34.24 -17.26 33.76
C CYS A 4 -35.43 -17.09 32.81
N GLY A 5 -36.60 -16.79 33.34
CA GLY A 5 -37.84 -16.58 32.58
C GLY A 5 -38.94 -16.03 33.47
N ASP A 6 -39.82 -15.20 32.91
CA ASP A 6 -41.01 -14.65 33.59
C ASP A 6 -40.77 -14.02 34.98
N GLY A 7 -39.60 -13.41 35.20
CA GLY A 7 -39.22 -12.78 36.48
C GLY A 7 -38.74 -13.78 37.55
N GLU A 8 -38.48 -15.02 37.16
CA GLU A 8 -37.95 -16.07 38.02
C GLU A 8 -36.62 -16.62 37.49
N TYR A 9 -35.83 -17.19 38.39
CA TYR A 9 -34.62 -17.93 38.05
C TYR A 9 -34.62 -19.29 38.75
N VAL A 10 -34.09 -20.31 38.07
CA VAL A 10 -33.86 -21.64 38.63
C VAL A 10 -32.47 -22.12 38.26
N ILE A 11 -31.71 -22.54 39.28
CA ILE A 11 -30.37 -23.06 39.13
C ILE A 11 -30.40 -24.59 39.16
N TYR A 12 -29.82 -25.21 38.14
CA TYR A 12 -29.65 -26.65 38.01
C TYR A 12 -28.17 -27.04 37.99
N THR A 13 -27.88 -28.25 38.50
CA THR A 13 -26.59 -28.91 38.24
C THR A 13 -26.48 -29.26 36.76
N SER A 14 -25.32 -29.01 36.14
CA SER A 14 -25.13 -29.20 34.69
C SER A 14 -25.26 -30.66 34.24
N LEU A 15 -24.77 -31.62 35.05
CA LEU A 15 -24.70 -33.04 34.64
C LEU A 15 -26.01 -33.81 34.81
N ARG A 16 -26.76 -33.54 35.89
CA ARG A 16 -27.97 -34.30 36.25
C ARG A 16 -29.24 -33.45 36.28
N LEU A 17 -29.13 -32.16 35.94
CA LEU A 17 -30.22 -31.18 35.98
C LEU A 17 -30.99 -31.18 37.31
N LYS A 18 -30.28 -31.45 38.42
CA LYS A 18 -30.86 -31.37 39.76
C LYS A 18 -31.01 -29.92 40.18
N ASN A 19 -32.20 -29.54 40.63
CA ASN A 19 -32.45 -28.20 41.18
C ASN A 19 -31.54 -27.95 42.40
N LYS A 20 -30.94 -26.76 42.45
CA LYS A 20 -30.07 -26.28 43.52
C LYS A 20 -30.68 -25.10 44.26
N SER A 21 -31.27 -24.15 43.55
CA SER A 21 -31.82 -22.92 44.11
C SER A 21 -32.79 -22.31 43.10
N TYR A 22 -33.74 -21.54 43.58
CA TYR A 22 -34.71 -20.81 42.76
C TYR A 22 -35.11 -19.51 43.48
N GLY A 23 -35.64 -18.56 42.72
CA GLY A 23 -36.14 -17.32 43.29
C GLY A 23 -36.67 -16.35 42.24
N GLN A 24 -37.09 -15.17 42.68
CA GLN A 24 -37.53 -14.09 41.80
C GLN A 24 -36.37 -13.16 41.45
N ALA A 25 -36.19 -12.89 40.16
CA ALA A 25 -35.18 -12.00 39.63
C ALA A 25 -35.58 -11.50 38.23
N ILE A 26 -35.33 -10.23 37.97
CA ILE A 26 -35.42 -9.66 36.62
C ILE A 26 -34.20 -10.08 35.80
N GLU A 27 -33.02 -10.07 36.41
CA GLU A 27 -31.76 -10.47 35.79
C GLU A 27 -30.88 -11.24 36.77
N PHE A 28 -29.96 -12.01 36.19
CA PHE A 28 -29.07 -12.90 36.89
C PHE A 28 -27.66 -12.80 36.28
N CYS A 29 -26.62 -12.77 37.10
CA CYS A 29 -25.24 -12.93 36.63
C CYS A 29 -24.39 -13.80 37.58
N TRP A 30 -23.45 -14.55 37.00
CA TRP A 30 -22.48 -15.37 37.74
C TRP A 30 -21.22 -14.57 38.06
N SER A 31 -20.63 -14.81 39.22
CA SER A 31 -19.21 -14.49 39.44
C SER A 31 -18.31 -15.52 38.74
N ASN A 32 -17.02 -15.23 38.60
CA ASN A 32 -16.03 -16.23 38.20
C ASN A 32 -15.91 -17.37 39.23
N ASP A 33 -16.20 -17.08 40.51
CA ASP A 33 -16.19 -18.08 41.57
C ASP A 33 -17.41 -18.99 41.50
N SER A 34 -17.17 -20.30 41.52
CA SER A 34 -18.23 -21.30 41.46
C SER A 34 -19.16 -21.19 42.67
N GLY A 35 -20.45 -20.95 42.43
CA GLY A 35 -21.46 -20.87 43.50
C GLY A 35 -21.73 -19.47 44.02
N THR A 36 -21.04 -18.44 43.51
CA THR A 36 -21.33 -17.03 43.77
C THR A 36 -22.08 -16.41 42.60
N TYR A 37 -23.21 -15.76 42.89
CA TYR A 37 -24.02 -15.09 41.86
C TYR A 37 -24.73 -13.86 42.42
N ALA A 38 -25.14 -12.97 41.52
CA ALA A 38 -25.99 -11.84 41.86
C ALA A 38 -27.29 -11.88 41.06
N ILE A 39 -28.33 -11.31 41.65
CA ILE A 39 -29.61 -11.10 41.00
C ILE A 39 -30.07 -9.65 41.17
N ARG A 40 -30.78 -9.17 40.16
CA ARG A 40 -31.51 -7.91 40.19
C ARG A 40 -32.97 -8.21 40.50
N GLU A 41 -33.38 -7.98 41.75
CA GLU A 41 -34.77 -8.20 42.19
C GLU A 41 -35.67 -7.07 41.68
N THR A 42 -35.21 -5.82 41.79
CA THR A 42 -35.88 -4.62 41.27
C THR A 42 -34.84 -3.70 40.63
N THR A 43 -35.28 -2.59 40.03
CA THR A 43 -34.37 -1.55 39.49
C THR A 43 -33.48 -0.89 40.55
N SER A 44 -33.74 -1.06 41.85
CA SER A 44 -32.97 -0.41 42.92
C SER A 44 -32.35 -1.38 43.93
N LYS A 45 -32.55 -2.69 43.76
CA LYS A 45 -32.12 -3.69 44.75
C LYS A 45 -31.42 -4.86 44.11
N LEU A 46 -30.15 -5.02 44.49
CA LEU A 46 -29.30 -6.14 44.11
C LEU A 46 -29.08 -7.06 45.30
N LYS A 47 -29.05 -8.37 45.03
CA LYS A 47 -28.76 -9.40 46.03
C LYS A 47 -27.61 -10.25 45.54
N VAL A 48 -26.65 -10.49 46.42
CA VAL A 48 -25.50 -11.38 46.19
C VAL A 48 -25.69 -12.63 47.02
N PHE A 49 -25.47 -13.78 46.39
CA PHE A 49 -25.55 -15.10 47.00
C PHE A 49 -24.18 -15.77 46.91
N LYS A 50 -23.77 -16.44 47.99
CA LYS A 50 -22.58 -17.29 48.03
C LYS A 50 -23.01 -18.68 48.48
N ASN A 51 -22.53 -19.72 47.79
CA ASN A 51 -22.94 -21.11 48.05
C ASN A 51 -24.46 -21.31 48.07
N PHE A 52 -25.18 -20.59 47.20
CA PHE A 52 -26.65 -20.61 47.10
C PHE A 52 -27.42 -20.04 48.30
N GLU A 53 -26.74 -19.43 49.25
CA GLU A 53 -27.34 -18.72 50.38
C GLU A 53 -27.17 -17.21 50.22
N LYS A 54 -28.14 -16.44 50.73
CA LYS A 54 -28.11 -14.98 50.64
C LYS A 54 -26.93 -14.47 51.47
N HIS A 55 -25.96 -13.85 50.81
CA HIS A 55 -24.78 -13.26 51.47
C HIS A 55 -25.05 -11.80 51.83
N ARG A 56 -25.47 -11.00 50.86
CA ARG A 56 -25.69 -9.55 51.06
C ARG A 56 -26.78 -9.03 50.13
N ASP A 57 -27.46 -7.98 50.57
CA ASP A 57 -28.28 -7.14 49.69
C ASP A 57 -27.90 -5.68 49.85
N PHE A 58 -27.92 -4.97 48.75
CA PHE A 58 -27.56 -3.56 48.71
C PHE A 58 -28.40 -2.81 47.67
N ARG A 59 -28.47 -1.50 47.85
CA ARG A 59 -29.19 -0.60 46.96
C ARG A 59 -28.20 0.38 46.34
N PRO A 60 -27.86 0.23 45.06
CA PRO A 60 -27.08 1.23 44.35
C PRO A 60 -27.77 2.61 44.42
N ARG A 61 -26.97 3.69 44.38
CA ARG A 61 -27.48 5.07 44.47
C ARG A 61 -28.21 5.55 43.20
N PHE A 62 -28.43 4.66 42.24
CA PHE A 62 -29.04 4.94 40.94
C PHE A 62 -29.96 3.78 40.53
N SER A 63 -30.78 4.00 39.50
CA SER A 63 -31.64 2.96 38.92
C SER A 63 -30.82 2.03 38.03
N VAL A 64 -30.73 0.76 38.41
CA VAL A 64 -30.04 -0.31 37.70
C VAL A 64 -30.91 -0.85 36.58
N GLU A 65 -30.39 -0.73 35.36
CA GLU A 65 -31.00 -1.21 34.11
C GLU A 65 -30.42 -2.53 33.62
N GLY A 66 -29.30 -2.97 34.17
CA GLY A 66 -28.59 -4.17 33.74
C GLY A 66 -27.56 -4.63 34.77
N ILE A 67 -27.35 -5.93 34.93
CA ILE A 67 -26.20 -6.47 35.69
C ILE A 67 -25.34 -7.42 34.84
N TYR A 68 -24.03 -7.36 35.06
CA TYR A 68 -23.05 -8.26 34.42
C TYR A 68 -22.12 -8.88 35.46
N GLY A 69 -21.70 -10.10 35.18
CA GLY A 69 -20.84 -10.90 36.03
C GLY A 69 -19.37 -10.84 35.64
N GLY A 70 -18.55 -11.63 36.32
CA GLY A 70 -17.11 -11.73 36.08
C GLY A 70 -16.30 -11.52 37.36
N THR A 71 -15.10 -10.94 37.23
CA THR A 71 -14.21 -10.64 38.36
C THR A 71 -14.83 -9.69 39.36
N LEU A 72 -15.58 -8.70 38.86
CA LEU A 72 -16.37 -7.75 39.66
C LEU A 72 -17.84 -7.80 39.23
N LEU A 73 -18.73 -7.42 40.14
CA LEU A 73 -20.16 -7.28 39.83
C LEU A 73 -20.38 -5.92 39.16
N SER A 74 -20.83 -5.91 37.91
CA SER A 74 -21.16 -4.68 37.20
C SER A 74 -22.64 -4.37 37.28
N ALA A 75 -23.01 -3.13 37.62
CA ALA A 75 -24.37 -2.62 37.56
C ALA A 75 -24.43 -1.44 36.59
N ARG A 76 -25.24 -1.57 35.54
CA ARG A 76 -25.44 -0.56 34.50
C ARG A 76 -26.55 0.42 34.89
N GLY A 77 -26.24 1.70 34.86
CA GLY A 77 -27.21 2.80 34.88
C GLY A 77 -27.41 3.38 33.47
N SER A 78 -28.17 4.46 33.39
CA SER A 78 -28.53 5.09 32.11
C SER A 78 -27.36 5.77 31.37
N LYS A 79 -26.30 6.16 32.10
CA LYS A 79 -25.14 6.89 31.55
C LYS A 79 -23.77 6.33 31.99
N HIS A 80 -23.76 5.31 32.84
CA HIS A 80 -22.53 4.78 33.44
C HIS A 80 -22.71 3.32 33.84
N VAL A 81 -21.59 2.68 34.16
CA VAL A 81 -21.53 1.36 34.80
C VAL A 81 -20.68 1.45 36.07
N ASP A 82 -21.20 0.89 37.15
CA ASP A 82 -20.52 0.80 38.43
C ASP A 82 -20.04 -0.64 38.65
N PHE A 83 -18.76 -0.79 38.99
CA PHE A 83 -18.15 -2.07 39.36
C PHE A 83 -18.10 -2.19 40.88
N TYR A 84 -18.60 -3.30 41.40
CA TYR A 84 -18.67 -3.61 42.83
C TYR A 84 -17.87 -4.86 43.17
N ASP A 85 -17.30 -4.87 44.36
CA ASP A 85 -16.69 -6.07 44.92
C ASP A 85 -17.75 -7.13 45.32
N TRP A 86 -17.43 -8.41 45.13
CA TRP A 86 -18.34 -9.52 45.42
C TRP A 86 -18.44 -9.85 46.93
N GLU A 87 -17.45 -9.45 47.74
CA GLU A 87 -17.47 -9.70 49.19
C GLU A 87 -18.25 -8.61 49.91
N GLU A 88 -17.82 -7.37 49.76
CA GLU A 88 -18.39 -6.27 50.52
C GLU A 88 -19.44 -5.44 49.76
N CYS A 89 -19.63 -5.69 48.46
CA CYS A 89 -20.49 -4.87 47.61
C CYS A 89 -20.14 -3.37 47.70
N ARG A 90 -18.86 -3.06 47.91
CA ARG A 90 -18.32 -1.69 47.84
C ARG A 90 -18.08 -1.30 46.40
N LEU A 91 -18.32 -0.03 46.07
CA LEU A 91 -18.01 0.53 44.76
C LEU A 91 -16.49 0.49 44.56
N ILE A 92 -16.02 -0.17 43.50
CA ILE A 92 -14.62 -0.18 43.10
C ILE A 92 -14.35 0.93 42.10
N ARG A 93 -15.20 1.07 41.09
CA ARG A 93 -15.05 2.12 40.06
C ARG A 93 -16.37 2.42 39.38
N ARG A 94 -16.62 3.70 39.11
CA ARG A 94 -17.65 4.15 38.18
C ARG A 94 -16.99 4.51 36.85
N ILE A 95 -17.53 3.99 35.75
CA ILE A 95 -17.06 4.29 34.39
C ILE A 95 -18.23 4.89 33.61
N ARG A 96 -18.05 6.06 33.00
CA ARG A 96 -19.11 6.85 32.33
C ARG A 96 -19.42 6.34 30.92
N VAL A 97 -19.71 5.05 30.82
CA VAL A 97 -20.03 4.36 29.57
C VAL A 97 -21.26 3.48 29.78
N VAL A 98 -22.07 3.29 28.74
CA VAL A 98 -23.29 2.47 28.78
C VAL A 98 -23.06 1.12 28.08
N PRO A 99 -22.71 0.06 28.82
CA PRO A 99 -22.49 -1.26 28.23
C PRO A 99 -23.77 -1.93 27.73
N LYS A 100 -23.67 -2.57 26.57
CA LYS A 100 -24.55 -3.68 26.16
C LYS A 100 -24.16 -4.97 26.88
N LYS A 101 -22.87 -5.24 27.04
CA LYS A 101 -22.30 -6.38 27.75
C LYS A 101 -20.92 -6.03 28.33
N VAL A 102 -20.54 -6.72 29.39
CA VAL A 102 -19.20 -6.67 29.97
C VAL A 102 -18.60 -8.07 29.94
N TYR A 103 -17.36 -8.18 29.47
CA TYR A 103 -16.62 -9.43 29.38
C TYR A 103 -15.33 -9.33 30.19
N TRP A 104 -14.97 -10.40 30.88
CA TRP A 104 -13.74 -10.48 31.67
C TRP A 104 -12.84 -11.59 31.13
N SER A 105 -11.53 -11.37 31.17
CA SER A 105 -10.55 -12.43 30.90
C SER A 105 -10.60 -13.51 31.96
N GLU A 106 -10.08 -14.69 31.63
CA GLU A 106 -9.98 -15.81 32.58
C GLU A 106 -9.06 -15.48 33.77
N SER A 107 -8.02 -14.66 33.55
CA SER A 107 -7.14 -14.13 34.61
C SER A 107 -7.83 -13.08 35.48
N GLY A 108 -8.88 -12.44 34.96
CA GLY A 108 -9.56 -11.32 35.59
C GLY A 108 -8.81 -9.99 35.53
N GLU A 109 -7.70 -9.92 34.78
CA GLU A 109 -6.90 -8.71 34.59
C GLU A 109 -7.41 -7.81 33.46
N LEU A 110 -8.07 -8.37 32.45
CA LEU A 110 -8.61 -7.60 31.33
C LEU A 110 -10.14 -7.60 31.37
N CYS A 111 -10.72 -6.45 31.03
CA CYS A 111 -12.15 -6.21 30.98
C CYS A 111 -12.50 -5.53 29.66
N VAL A 112 -13.47 -6.08 28.94
CA VAL A 112 -14.04 -5.47 27.73
C VAL A 112 -15.44 -4.97 28.02
N ILE A 113 -15.67 -3.67 27.80
CA ILE A 113 -16.98 -3.02 27.87
C ILE A 113 -17.51 -2.84 26.45
N ALA A 114 -18.41 -3.71 26.04
CA ALA A 114 -19.03 -3.66 24.71
C ALA A 114 -20.23 -2.70 24.71
N CYS A 115 -20.19 -1.68 23.86
CA CYS A 115 -21.18 -0.60 23.76
C CYS A 115 -21.99 -0.69 22.47
N LYS A 116 -22.74 0.36 22.12
CA LYS A 116 -23.63 0.33 20.96
C LYS A 116 -22.87 0.25 19.64
N SER A 117 -21.83 1.06 19.49
CA SER A 117 -21.03 1.25 18.29
C SER A 117 -19.55 0.88 18.47
N SER A 118 -19.06 0.83 19.71
CA SER A 118 -17.66 0.60 20.08
C SER A 118 -17.52 -0.41 21.20
N PHE A 119 -16.29 -0.84 21.48
CA PHE A 119 -15.95 -1.48 22.75
C PHE A 119 -14.64 -0.93 23.30
N TYR A 120 -14.51 -0.96 24.63
CA TYR A 120 -13.36 -0.45 25.37
C TYR A 120 -12.67 -1.61 26.09
N VAL A 121 -11.35 -1.63 26.04
CA VAL A 121 -10.50 -2.61 26.73
C VAL A 121 -9.81 -1.91 27.89
N LEU A 122 -9.99 -2.46 29.09
CA LEU A 122 -9.48 -1.94 30.34
C LEU A 122 -8.68 -3.02 31.07
N ARG A 123 -7.62 -2.61 31.76
CA ARG A 123 -6.83 -3.46 32.66
C ARG A 123 -7.22 -3.19 34.10
N TYR A 124 -7.50 -4.24 34.87
CA TYR A 124 -7.91 -4.17 36.26
C TYR A 124 -6.75 -4.45 37.21
N ASN A 125 -6.45 -3.49 38.08
CA ASN A 125 -5.35 -3.56 39.04
C ASN A 125 -5.82 -4.09 40.40
N ARG A 126 -5.93 -5.42 40.51
CA ARG A 126 -6.41 -6.09 41.73
C ARG A 126 -5.58 -5.75 42.98
N GLU A 127 -4.26 -5.62 42.84
CA GLU A 127 -3.37 -5.32 43.96
C GLU A 127 -3.59 -3.95 44.57
N ILE A 128 -3.84 -2.94 43.72
CA ILE A 128 -4.14 -1.57 44.15
C ILE A 128 -5.44 -1.58 44.94
N VAL A 129 -6.47 -2.22 44.39
CA VAL A 129 -7.77 -2.33 45.06
C VAL A 129 -7.65 -3.05 46.40
N ALA A 130 -6.91 -4.16 46.48
CA ALA A 130 -6.72 -4.89 47.73
C ALA A 130 -6.02 -4.03 48.81
N LYS A 131 -4.98 -3.26 48.44
CA LYS A 131 -4.29 -2.34 49.35
C LYS A 131 -5.24 -1.25 49.85
N PHE A 132 -5.94 -0.57 48.95
CA PHE A 132 -6.92 0.47 49.30
C PHE A 132 -8.05 -0.03 50.20
N LEU A 133 -8.57 -1.23 49.94
CA LEU A 133 -9.60 -1.83 50.79
C LEU A 133 -9.08 -2.18 52.18
N SER A 134 -7.83 -2.63 52.29
CA SER A 134 -7.18 -2.95 53.57
C SER A 134 -6.84 -1.72 54.42
N GLU A 135 -6.52 -0.60 53.77
CA GLU A 135 -6.23 0.69 54.43
C GLU A 135 -7.50 1.38 54.94
N GLY A 136 -8.68 0.92 54.54
CA GLY A 136 -9.96 1.42 55.05
C GLY A 136 -10.28 2.86 54.64
N VAL A 137 -9.65 3.37 53.58
CA VAL A 137 -9.88 4.73 53.05
C VAL A 137 -11.32 4.85 52.54
N GLU A 138 -11.97 5.98 52.83
CA GLU A 138 -13.31 6.25 52.30
C GLU A 138 -13.28 6.32 50.77
N ILE A 139 -14.12 5.50 50.15
CA ILE A 139 -14.26 5.46 48.70
C ILE A 139 -15.17 6.61 48.28
N GLY A 140 -14.64 7.53 47.47
CA GLY A 140 -15.41 8.64 46.89
C GLY A 140 -16.48 8.17 45.89
N ASP A 141 -17.28 9.11 45.40
CA ASP A 141 -18.44 8.79 44.54
C ASP A 141 -18.08 8.15 43.18
N ASN A 142 -16.83 8.27 42.73
CA ASN A 142 -16.32 7.67 41.48
C ASN A 142 -15.53 6.37 41.70
N GLY A 143 -15.38 5.90 42.94
CA GLY A 143 -14.57 4.72 43.27
C GLY A 143 -13.08 5.02 43.44
N ILE A 144 -12.25 3.97 43.30
CA ILE A 144 -10.80 4.00 43.36
C ILE A 144 -10.25 4.32 41.97
N GLU A 145 -9.65 5.49 41.78
CA GLU A 145 -9.26 6.00 40.45
C GLU A 145 -8.33 5.05 39.67
N LYS A 146 -7.29 4.54 40.34
CA LYS A 146 -6.26 3.63 39.77
C LYS A 146 -6.65 2.15 39.74
N SER A 147 -7.93 1.85 39.96
CA SER A 147 -8.40 0.45 39.91
C SER A 147 -8.47 -0.10 38.49
N PHE A 148 -8.65 0.77 37.49
CA PHE A 148 -8.64 0.42 36.08
C PHE A 148 -7.72 1.35 35.30
N ASP A 149 -6.92 0.77 34.41
CA ASP A 149 -6.17 1.48 33.39
C ASP A 149 -6.86 1.27 32.04
N PHE A 150 -6.98 2.34 31.26
CA PHE A 150 -7.51 2.24 29.90
C PHE A 150 -6.42 1.76 28.95
N GLU A 151 -6.73 0.71 28.16
CA GLU A 151 -5.80 0.23 27.13
C GLU A 151 -6.17 0.77 25.76
N GLN A 152 -7.41 0.55 25.31
CA GLN A 152 -7.82 0.94 23.96
C GLN A 152 -9.33 1.02 23.77
N SER A 153 -9.76 1.85 22.82
CA SER A 153 -11.11 1.89 22.26
C SER A 153 -11.10 1.42 20.81
N ILE A 154 -12.08 0.59 20.45
CA ILE A 154 -12.24 0.08 19.08
C ILE A 154 -13.64 0.42 18.61
N GLN A 155 -13.73 1.08 17.46
CA GLN A 155 -14.98 1.49 16.81
C GLN A 155 -15.62 0.32 16.05
N GLU A 156 -15.88 -0.79 16.74
CA GLU A 156 -16.64 -1.91 16.21
C GLU A 156 -17.77 -2.33 17.15
N THR A 157 -18.90 -2.74 16.58
CA THR A 157 -20.03 -3.26 17.36
C THR A 157 -19.84 -4.75 17.66
N VAL A 158 -19.65 -5.08 18.92
CA VAL A 158 -19.59 -6.46 19.41
C VAL A 158 -20.99 -7.05 19.55
N VAL A 159 -21.29 -8.13 18.84
CA VAL A 159 -22.54 -8.90 18.97
C VAL A 159 -22.42 -9.92 20.09
N THR A 160 -21.33 -10.68 20.08
CA THR A 160 -20.94 -11.56 21.17
C THR A 160 -19.43 -11.69 21.22
N GLY A 161 -18.90 -12.04 22.39
CA GLY A 161 -17.48 -12.10 22.66
C GLY A 161 -17.13 -13.15 23.71
N HIS A 162 -15.88 -13.56 23.72
CA HIS A 162 -15.32 -14.52 24.64
C HIS A 162 -13.80 -14.31 24.75
N PHE A 163 -13.26 -14.37 25.96
CA PHE A 163 -11.81 -14.31 26.15
C PHE A 163 -11.17 -15.68 26.01
N VAL A 164 -9.96 -15.71 25.47
CA VAL A 164 -9.08 -16.88 25.43
C VAL A 164 -7.70 -16.41 25.85
N GLY A 165 -7.35 -16.65 27.11
CA GLY A 165 -6.22 -15.95 27.75
C GLY A 165 -6.43 -14.44 27.68
N ASP A 166 -5.47 -13.72 27.10
CA ASP A 166 -5.51 -12.26 26.93
C ASP A 166 -6.08 -11.82 25.56
N CYS A 167 -6.53 -12.77 24.73
CA CYS A 167 -7.12 -12.50 23.43
C CYS A 167 -8.64 -12.41 23.54
N PHE A 168 -9.23 -11.33 23.04
CA PHE A 168 -10.69 -11.16 23.03
C PHE A 168 -11.26 -11.56 21.66
N LEU A 169 -11.90 -12.73 21.58
CA LEU A 169 -12.64 -13.17 20.41
C LEU A 169 -14.01 -12.52 20.39
N TYR A 170 -14.45 -12.05 19.23
CA TYR A 170 -15.80 -11.50 19.09
C TYR A 170 -16.33 -11.63 17.66
N THR A 171 -17.66 -11.55 17.54
CA THR A 171 -18.33 -11.39 16.25
C THR A 171 -18.84 -9.97 16.13
N ASN A 172 -18.62 -9.34 14.97
CA ASN A 172 -19.10 -7.98 14.73
C ASN A 172 -20.48 -7.94 14.05
N ALA A 173 -21.07 -6.75 13.91
CA ALA A 173 -22.37 -6.56 13.26
C ALA A 173 -22.35 -6.83 11.74
N VAL A 174 -21.17 -6.89 11.12
CA VAL A 174 -20.96 -7.17 9.69
C VAL A 174 -20.68 -8.67 9.46
N ASN A 175 -21.05 -9.52 10.41
CA ASN A 175 -20.86 -10.97 10.36
C ASN A 175 -19.38 -11.37 10.14
N ARG A 176 -18.44 -10.73 10.84
CA ARG A 176 -17.03 -11.16 10.86
C ARG A 176 -16.70 -11.75 12.23
N LEU A 177 -15.97 -12.85 12.22
CA LEU A 177 -15.32 -13.39 13.41
C LEU A 177 -13.94 -12.75 13.51
N CYS A 178 -13.77 -11.93 14.54
CA CYS A 178 -12.56 -11.17 14.80
C CYS A 178 -11.97 -11.60 16.14
N TYR A 179 -10.69 -11.30 16.32
CA TYR A 179 -10.06 -11.34 17.62
C TYR A 179 -9.19 -10.12 17.83
N PHE A 180 -9.20 -9.62 19.05
CA PHE A 180 -8.44 -8.47 19.49
C PHE A 180 -7.25 -8.90 20.33
N ILE A 181 -6.06 -8.45 19.94
CA ILE A 181 -4.79 -8.69 20.65
C ILE A 181 -3.99 -7.39 20.69
N GLY A 182 -3.72 -6.91 21.91
CA GLY A 182 -2.68 -5.92 22.22
C GLY A 182 -2.62 -4.67 21.35
N GLY A 183 -3.76 -4.12 20.92
CA GLY A 183 -3.75 -2.96 20.03
C GLY A 183 -4.56 -3.16 18.75
N GLN A 184 -4.74 -4.41 18.34
CA GLN A 184 -5.10 -4.73 16.97
C GLN A 184 -6.24 -5.73 16.88
N THR A 185 -7.13 -5.46 15.94
CA THR A 185 -8.20 -6.36 15.53
C THR A 185 -7.80 -7.12 14.29
N ILE A 186 -7.84 -8.45 14.35
CA ILE A 186 -7.57 -9.33 13.21
C ILE A 186 -8.85 -10.10 12.89
N THR A 187 -9.23 -10.10 11.60
CA THR A 187 -10.35 -10.92 11.13
C THR A 187 -9.89 -12.36 10.92
N LEU A 188 -10.50 -13.29 11.65
CA LEU A 188 -10.25 -14.73 11.49
C LEU A 188 -11.05 -15.31 10.31
N ALA A 189 -12.32 -14.92 10.19
CA ALA A 189 -13.20 -15.40 9.12
C ALA A 189 -14.35 -14.43 8.84
N HIS A 190 -14.80 -14.41 7.59
CA HIS A 190 -16.08 -13.81 7.20
C HIS A 190 -17.17 -14.87 7.34
N LEU A 191 -18.26 -14.50 8.01
CA LEU A 191 -19.41 -15.36 8.25
C LEU A 191 -20.52 -14.96 7.26
N ASP A 192 -21.20 -15.96 6.72
CA ASP A 192 -22.32 -15.82 5.79
C ASP A 192 -23.61 -15.35 6.49
N ARG A 193 -23.72 -15.60 7.80
CA ARG A 193 -24.89 -15.30 8.61
C ARG A 193 -24.51 -14.85 10.02
N PRO A 194 -25.42 -14.22 10.78
CA PRO A 194 -25.16 -13.86 12.17
C PRO A 194 -24.98 -15.12 13.03
N MET A 195 -23.76 -15.32 13.49
CA MET A 195 -23.37 -16.42 14.38
C MET A 195 -23.05 -15.89 15.77
N PHE A 196 -23.25 -16.72 16.79
CA PHE A 196 -22.94 -16.41 18.18
C PHE A 196 -21.84 -17.34 18.70
N LEU A 197 -20.77 -16.78 19.26
CA LEU A 197 -19.72 -17.51 19.97
C LEU A 197 -20.28 -18.34 21.13
N LEU A 198 -19.93 -19.63 21.12
CA LEU A 198 -20.16 -20.56 22.23
C LEU A 198 -18.96 -20.62 23.17
N GLY A 199 -17.75 -20.52 22.61
CA GLY A 199 -16.50 -20.58 23.36
C GLY A 199 -15.36 -21.16 22.53
N TYR A 200 -14.21 -21.32 23.19
CA TYR A 200 -13.01 -21.90 22.61
C TYR A 200 -12.65 -23.21 23.32
N LEU A 201 -12.25 -24.22 22.54
CA LEU A 201 -11.84 -25.51 23.08
C LEU A 201 -10.34 -25.74 22.87
N ASN A 202 -9.57 -25.58 23.94
CA ASN A 202 -8.09 -25.74 23.95
C ASN A 202 -7.65 -27.10 23.39
N LYS A 203 -8.38 -28.18 23.69
CA LYS A 203 -8.04 -29.55 23.25
C LYS A 203 -8.02 -29.71 21.74
N GLU A 204 -8.89 -28.98 21.04
CA GLU A 204 -9.07 -29.11 19.60
C GLU A 204 -8.53 -27.90 18.82
N ASN A 205 -8.09 -26.86 19.52
CA ASN A 205 -7.66 -25.59 18.95
C ASN A 205 -8.72 -24.99 18.01
N LYS A 206 -9.98 -24.94 18.47
CA LYS A 206 -11.12 -24.49 17.68
C LYS A 206 -12.03 -23.56 18.47
N VAL A 207 -12.51 -22.53 17.77
CA VAL A 207 -13.60 -21.66 18.21
C VAL A 207 -14.91 -22.24 17.70
N TYR A 208 -15.90 -22.34 18.57
CA TYR A 208 -17.23 -22.83 18.24
C TYR A 208 -18.24 -21.68 18.21
N LEU A 209 -19.06 -21.65 17.17
CA LEU A 209 -20.15 -20.69 16.99
C LEU A 209 -21.45 -21.42 16.70
N MET A 210 -22.56 -20.76 16.97
CA MET A 210 -23.91 -21.25 16.75
C MET A 210 -24.77 -20.20 16.04
N ASP A 211 -25.55 -20.58 15.04
CA ASP A 211 -26.56 -19.68 14.46
C ASP A 211 -27.88 -19.71 15.24
N LYS A 212 -28.84 -18.86 14.84
CA LYS A 212 -30.20 -18.85 15.42
C LYS A 212 -30.98 -20.16 15.21
N GLN A 213 -30.56 -20.99 14.26
CA GLN A 213 -31.16 -22.29 13.97
C GLN A 213 -30.47 -23.43 14.74
N HIS A 214 -29.57 -23.10 15.67
CA HIS A 214 -28.80 -24.03 16.50
C HIS A 214 -27.81 -24.90 15.71
N ASN A 215 -27.43 -24.52 14.49
CA ASN A 215 -26.35 -25.18 13.77
C ASN A 215 -25.01 -24.71 14.35
N VAL A 216 -24.13 -25.68 14.64
CA VAL A 216 -22.80 -25.42 15.21
C VAL A 216 -21.74 -25.43 14.11
N VAL A 217 -20.94 -24.37 14.04
CA VAL A 217 -19.80 -24.24 13.12
C VAL A 217 -18.52 -24.05 13.94
N SER A 218 -17.42 -24.62 13.46
CA SER A 218 -16.12 -24.51 14.13
C SER A 218 -15.07 -23.88 13.21
N TYR A 219 -14.26 -22.97 13.75
CA TYR A 219 -13.09 -22.41 13.08
C TYR A 219 -11.82 -22.80 13.81
N LYS A 220 -10.79 -23.21 13.07
CA LYS A 220 -9.49 -23.57 13.63
C LYS A 220 -8.74 -22.30 14.03
N LEU A 221 -8.33 -22.22 15.29
CA LEU A 221 -7.53 -21.13 15.85
C LEU A 221 -6.52 -21.74 16.82
N LEU A 222 -5.25 -21.75 16.46
CA LEU A 222 -4.21 -22.37 17.29
C LEU A 222 -3.79 -21.43 18.42
N MET A 223 -3.72 -21.95 19.64
CA MET A 223 -3.16 -21.18 20.77
C MET A 223 -1.73 -20.74 20.51
N SER A 224 -0.89 -21.57 19.90
CA SER A 224 0.50 -21.20 19.59
C SER A 224 0.61 -20.00 18.64
N VAL A 225 -0.32 -19.85 17.70
CA VAL A 225 -0.40 -18.67 16.82
C VAL A 225 -0.80 -17.42 17.61
N LEU A 226 -1.78 -17.54 18.51
CA LEU A 226 -2.20 -16.43 19.36
C LEU A 226 -1.07 -15.98 20.29
N ILE A 227 -0.39 -16.92 20.95
CA ILE A 227 0.74 -16.65 21.84
C ILE A 227 1.87 -15.98 21.07
N TYR A 228 2.18 -16.45 19.86
CA TYR A 228 3.17 -15.83 18.99
C TYR A 228 2.80 -14.38 18.65
N GLN A 229 1.56 -14.12 18.23
CA GLN A 229 1.09 -12.77 17.92
C GLN A 229 1.14 -11.86 19.15
N ILE A 230 0.72 -12.36 20.31
CA ILE A 230 0.80 -11.62 21.58
C ILE A 230 2.25 -11.27 21.91
N ALA A 231 3.18 -12.22 21.79
CA ALA A 231 4.60 -12.01 22.08
C ALA A 231 5.21 -10.96 21.15
N ILE A 232 4.90 -11.01 19.86
CA ILE A 232 5.33 -10.00 18.88
C ILE A 232 4.81 -8.61 19.23
N VAL A 233 3.52 -8.49 19.58
CA VAL A 233 2.90 -7.21 19.95
C VAL A 233 3.49 -6.66 21.24
N ARG A 234 3.80 -7.52 22.21
CA ARG A 234 4.52 -7.18 23.45
C ARG A 234 6.01 -6.91 23.24
N LYS A 235 6.53 -7.06 22.01
CA LYS A 235 7.96 -6.97 21.66
C LYS A 235 8.85 -7.98 22.40
N ASP A 236 8.26 -9.10 22.84
CA ASP A 236 8.98 -10.24 23.39
C ASP A 236 9.31 -11.23 22.27
N PHE A 237 10.45 -11.00 21.61
CA PHE A 237 10.89 -11.80 20.46
C PHE A 237 11.42 -13.17 20.86
N GLU A 238 11.91 -13.34 22.10
CA GLU A 238 12.42 -14.62 22.60
C GLU A 238 11.28 -15.62 22.76
N MET A 239 10.18 -15.21 23.39
CA MET A 239 8.99 -16.03 23.53
C MET A 239 8.34 -16.34 22.16
N ALA A 240 8.39 -15.38 21.23
CA ALA A 240 7.91 -15.57 19.87
C ALA A 240 8.71 -16.66 19.13
N GLU A 241 10.04 -16.66 19.21
CA GLU A 241 10.87 -17.67 18.53
C GLU A 241 10.67 -19.09 19.10
N GLN A 242 10.45 -19.21 20.41
CA GLN A 242 10.10 -20.48 21.03
C GLN A 242 8.75 -20.99 20.52
N SER A 243 7.74 -20.12 20.54
CA SER A 243 6.37 -20.46 20.09
C SER A 243 6.31 -20.80 18.60
N LEU A 244 7.19 -20.22 17.78
CA LEU A 244 7.24 -20.49 16.33
C LEU A 244 7.52 -21.97 16.01
N LYS A 245 8.27 -22.67 16.88
CA LYS A 245 8.60 -24.10 16.69
C LYS A 245 7.38 -25.00 16.79
N ASP A 246 6.39 -24.60 17.59
CA ASP A 246 5.15 -25.34 17.81
C ASP A 246 4.09 -25.03 16.74
N ILE A 247 4.35 -24.06 15.85
CA ILE A 247 3.39 -23.64 14.82
C ILE A 247 3.63 -24.44 13.53
N PRO A 248 2.59 -25.11 13.00
CA PRO A 248 2.66 -25.79 11.72
C PRO A 248 3.02 -24.84 10.56
N VAL A 249 3.77 -25.36 9.59
CA VAL A 249 4.28 -24.61 8.43
C VAL A 249 3.15 -23.95 7.62
N ASP A 250 1.96 -24.54 7.58
CA ASP A 250 0.79 -23.99 6.88
C ASP A 250 0.37 -22.59 7.37
N GLN A 251 0.67 -22.24 8.62
CA GLN A 251 0.33 -20.92 9.17
C GLN A 251 1.47 -19.90 9.02
N HIS A 252 2.67 -20.31 8.61
CA HIS A 252 3.84 -19.42 8.52
C HIS A 252 3.63 -18.27 7.54
N ASN A 253 2.93 -18.49 6.41
CA ASN A 253 2.63 -17.40 5.47
C ASN A 253 1.68 -16.34 6.05
N LYS A 254 0.69 -16.76 6.87
CA LYS A 254 -0.20 -15.82 7.55
C LYS A 254 0.56 -15.01 8.61
N LEU A 255 1.44 -15.68 9.35
CA LEU A 255 2.33 -15.04 10.32
C LEU A 255 3.29 -14.05 9.64
N ALA A 256 3.85 -14.40 8.49
CA ALA A 256 4.73 -13.51 7.74
C ALA A 256 4.02 -12.22 7.32
N ARG A 257 2.78 -12.31 6.82
CA ARG A 257 1.96 -11.13 6.49
C ARG A 257 1.59 -10.31 7.72
N PHE A 258 1.30 -10.98 8.84
CA PHE A 258 1.09 -10.31 10.11
C PHE A 258 2.32 -9.52 10.56
N LEU A 259 3.51 -10.12 10.49
CA LEU A 259 4.79 -9.48 10.81
C LEU A 259 5.11 -8.31 9.87
N GLU A 260 4.81 -8.44 8.57
CA GLU A 260 4.94 -7.35 7.61
C GLU A 260 4.04 -6.16 7.99
N GLY A 261 2.79 -6.42 8.39
CA GLY A 261 1.89 -5.39 8.91
C GLY A 261 2.36 -4.74 10.21
N GLN A 262 3.21 -5.40 11.00
CA GLN A 262 3.89 -4.82 12.16
C GLN A 262 5.20 -4.11 11.80
N GLU A 263 5.51 -3.95 10.51
CA GLU A 263 6.78 -3.41 10.00
C GLU A 263 8.03 -4.25 10.36
N LEU A 264 7.84 -5.48 10.88
CA LEU A 264 8.91 -6.41 11.26
C LEU A 264 9.35 -7.26 10.07
N LYS A 265 9.73 -6.59 8.98
CA LYS A 265 10.02 -7.20 7.67
C LYS A 265 11.15 -8.22 7.71
N GLU A 266 12.17 -8.00 8.55
CA GLU A 266 13.29 -8.95 8.69
C GLU A 266 12.86 -10.31 9.25
N MET A 267 11.98 -10.28 10.24
CA MET A 267 11.42 -11.52 10.81
C MET A 267 10.39 -12.13 9.85
N ALA A 268 9.58 -11.29 9.19
CA ALA A 268 8.65 -11.74 8.16
C ALA A 268 9.39 -12.54 7.07
N LEU A 269 10.56 -12.08 6.63
CA LEU A 269 11.35 -12.77 5.60
C LEU A 269 11.85 -14.15 6.05
N LYS A 270 12.24 -14.28 7.33
CA LYS A 270 12.67 -15.56 7.91
C LYS A 270 11.51 -16.56 8.04
N VAL A 271 10.33 -16.07 8.42
CA VAL A 271 9.14 -16.89 8.66
C VAL A 271 8.44 -17.26 7.36
N SER A 272 8.42 -16.36 6.38
CA SER A 272 7.74 -16.59 5.10
C SER A 272 8.27 -17.86 4.42
N ARG A 273 7.38 -18.58 3.73
CA ARG A 273 7.74 -19.75 2.91
C ARG A 273 7.37 -19.55 1.44
N ASP A 274 6.51 -18.58 1.16
CA ASP A 274 6.07 -18.21 -0.17
C ASP A 274 7.20 -17.46 -0.93
N PRO A 275 7.66 -17.94 -2.09
CA PRO A 275 8.72 -17.30 -2.85
C PRO A 275 8.34 -15.89 -3.34
N ASP A 276 7.07 -15.62 -3.65
CA ASP A 276 6.63 -14.30 -4.11
C ASP A 276 6.68 -13.30 -2.95
N HIS A 277 6.11 -13.69 -1.81
CA HIS A 277 6.15 -12.85 -0.61
C HIS A 277 7.58 -12.62 -0.11
N LYS A 278 8.44 -13.64 -0.13
CA LYS A 278 9.87 -13.48 0.20
C LYS A 278 10.58 -12.52 -0.73
N PHE A 279 10.28 -12.58 -2.02
CA PHE A 279 10.86 -11.69 -3.01
C PHE A 279 10.49 -10.23 -2.72
N ASP A 280 9.21 -9.95 -2.48
CA ASP A 280 8.74 -8.60 -2.14
C ASP A 280 9.38 -8.09 -0.84
N LEU A 281 9.43 -8.93 0.20
CA LEU A 281 10.09 -8.58 1.48
C LEU A 281 11.58 -8.32 1.30
N ALA A 282 12.29 -9.15 0.51
CA ALA A 282 13.71 -8.98 0.26
C ALA A 282 14.02 -7.73 -0.58
N LEU A 283 13.15 -7.38 -1.54
CA LEU A 283 13.21 -6.11 -2.28
C LEU A 283 13.04 -4.92 -1.33
N GLN A 284 12.02 -4.95 -0.46
CA GLN A 284 11.78 -3.87 0.51
C GLN A 284 12.93 -3.71 1.51
N LEU A 285 13.57 -4.82 1.90
CA LEU A 285 14.76 -4.83 2.76
C LEU A 285 16.06 -4.55 2.00
N LYS A 286 16.01 -4.35 0.68
CA LYS A 286 17.16 -4.06 -0.19
C LYS A 286 18.25 -5.14 -0.13
N ARG A 287 17.88 -6.41 0.08
CA ARG A 287 18.81 -7.54 0.22
C ARG A 287 19.10 -8.21 -1.12
N LEU A 288 19.99 -7.62 -1.90
CA LEU A 288 20.33 -8.05 -3.27
C LEU A 288 20.65 -9.55 -3.41
N GLU A 289 21.48 -10.09 -2.51
CA GLU A 289 21.90 -11.51 -2.56
C GLU A 289 20.72 -12.48 -2.37
N GLU A 290 19.75 -12.13 -1.51
CA GLU A 290 18.58 -12.96 -1.26
C GLU A 290 17.59 -12.86 -2.43
N VAL A 291 17.37 -11.65 -2.96
CA VAL A 291 16.56 -11.44 -4.17
C VAL A 291 17.14 -12.22 -5.35
N LYS A 292 18.46 -12.14 -5.58
CA LYS A 292 19.14 -12.87 -6.67
C LYS A 292 18.93 -14.38 -6.56
N LYS A 293 19.03 -14.97 -5.37
CA LYS A 293 18.76 -16.40 -5.15
C LYS A 293 17.32 -16.75 -5.51
N ILE A 294 16.35 -15.97 -5.03
CA ILE A 294 14.93 -16.23 -5.27
C ILE A 294 14.58 -16.13 -6.76
N VAL A 295 15.07 -15.10 -7.45
CA VAL A 295 14.80 -14.91 -8.89
C VAL A 295 15.50 -15.95 -9.75
N THR A 296 16.66 -16.47 -9.32
CA THR A 296 17.35 -17.56 -10.02
C THR A 296 16.59 -18.88 -9.90
N GLU A 297 15.98 -19.16 -8.73
CA GLU A 297 15.14 -20.34 -8.52
C GLU A 297 13.78 -20.22 -9.23
N TYR A 298 13.16 -19.03 -9.20
CA TYR A 298 11.85 -18.74 -9.77
C TYR A 298 11.95 -17.58 -10.78
N PRO A 299 12.40 -17.87 -12.02
CA PRO A 299 12.66 -16.84 -13.01
C PRO A 299 11.35 -16.20 -13.52
N SER A 300 11.33 -14.87 -13.54
CA SER A 300 10.26 -14.06 -14.14
C SER A 300 10.87 -12.78 -14.70
N GLU A 301 10.46 -12.38 -15.90
CA GLU A 301 10.98 -11.17 -16.58
C GLU A 301 10.79 -9.92 -15.71
N ALA A 302 9.61 -9.77 -15.09
CA ALA A 302 9.32 -8.65 -14.18
C ALA A 302 10.22 -8.64 -12.94
N LYS A 303 10.50 -9.82 -12.36
CA LYS A 303 11.36 -9.94 -11.18
C LYS A 303 12.83 -9.65 -11.50
N TRP A 304 13.30 -10.07 -12.67
CA TRP A 304 14.64 -9.72 -13.16
C TRP A 304 14.80 -8.22 -13.36
N LYS A 305 13.76 -7.53 -13.87
CA LYS A 305 13.77 -6.08 -14.01
C LYS A 305 13.89 -5.39 -12.64
N GLN A 306 13.04 -5.75 -11.69
CA GLN A 306 13.07 -5.17 -10.33
C GLN A 306 14.40 -5.42 -9.62
N LEU A 307 15.00 -6.60 -9.79
CA LEU A 307 16.36 -6.87 -9.28
C LEU A 307 17.41 -5.99 -9.97
N GLY A 308 17.31 -5.79 -11.29
CA GLY A 308 18.21 -4.92 -12.04
C GLY A 308 18.12 -3.45 -11.61
N ASP A 309 16.90 -2.96 -11.38
CA ASP A 309 16.64 -1.62 -10.86
C ASP A 309 17.21 -1.44 -9.45
N LEU A 310 17.00 -2.42 -8.57
CA LEU A 310 17.55 -2.41 -7.20
C LEU A 310 19.09 -2.48 -7.19
N ALA A 311 19.69 -3.29 -8.06
CA ALA A 311 21.15 -3.39 -8.19
C ALA A 311 21.76 -2.08 -8.70
N LEU A 312 21.05 -1.37 -9.58
CA LEU A 312 21.48 -0.07 -10.07
C LEU A 312 21.38 1.02 -8.99
N SER A 313 20.32 1.01 -8.18
CA SER A 313 20.08 2.04 -7.16
C SER A 313 20.93 1.89 -5.90
N GLU A 314 21.15 0.67 -5.42
CA GLU A 314 21.79 0.44 -4.11
C GLU A 314 23.27 0.08 -4.19
N SER A 315 23.65 -0.84 -5.08
CA SER A 315 25.04 -1.36 -5.14
C SER A 315 25.87 -0.84 -6.30
N PHE A 316 25.23 -0.12 -7.25
CA PHE A 316 25.84 0.32 -8.49
C PHE A 316 26.59 -0.83 -9.22
N ASP A 317 26.08 -2.06 -9.12
CA ASP A 317 26.68 -3.23 -9.76
C ASP A 317 26.22 -3.32 -11.22
N LEU A 318 26.94 -2.61 -12.08
CA LEU A 318 26.65 -2.53 -13.51
C LEU A 318 26.65 -3.91 -14.21
N LYS A 319 27.46 -4.87 -13.73
CA LYS A 319 27.54 -6.21 -14.34
C LYS A 319 26.29 -7.01 -14.02
N LEU A 320 25.85 -6.96 -12.76
CA LEU A 320 24.62 -7.61 -12.34
C LEU A 320 23.41 -6.97 -13.03
N THR A 321 23.38 -5.64 -13.14
CA THR A 321 22.31 -4.92 -13.85
C THR A 321 22.26 -5.32 -15.33
N GLU A 322 23.40 -5.43 -16.02
CA GLU A 322 23.45 -5.92 -17.41
C GLU A 322 22.86 -7.34 -17.54
N GLU A 323 23.25 -8.25 -16.65
CA GLU A 323 22.72 -9.63 -16.63
C GLU A 323 21.20 -9.64 -16.40
N CYS A 324 20.73 -8.84 -15.43
CA CYS A 324 19.33 -8.76 -15.06
C CYS A 324 18.48 -8.19 -16.18
N PHE A 325 18.86 -7.06 -16.79
CA PHE A 325 18.12 -6.45 -17.88
C PHE A 325 18.15 -7.30 -19.16
N THR A 326 19.24 -8.03 -19.41
CA THR A 326 19.29 -9.01 -20.51
C THR A 326 18.28 -10.13 -20.30
N LYS A 327 18.18 -10.68 -19.09
CA LYS A 327 17.20 -11.72 -18.74
C LYS A 327 15.76 -11.19 -18.69
N ALA A 328 15.58 -9.93 -18.29
CA ALA A 328 14.28 -9.25 -18.27
C ALA A 328 13.80 -8.79 -19.65
N LYS A 329 14.66 -8.86 -20.68
CA LYS A 329 14.44 -8.25 -22.00
C LYS A 329 14.10 -6.75 -21.91
N ASP A 330 14.68 -6.06 -20.93
CA ASP A 330 14.52 -4.61 -20.81
C ASP A 330 15.49 -3.90 -21.74
N TYR A 331 15.11 -3.80 -23.01
CA TYR A 331 15.92 -3.16 -24.04
C TYR A 331 16.13 -1.66 -23.78
N GLY A 332 15.19 -1.00 -23.10
CA GLY A 332 15.30 0.41 -22.74
C GLY A 332 16.34 0.62 -21.64
N GLY A 333 16.30 -0.20 -20.59
CA GLY A 333 17.31 -0.21 -19.53
C GLY A 333 18.71 -0.55 -20.05
N LEU A 334 18.82 -1.54 -20.94
CA LEU A 334 20.08 -1.88 -21.61
C LEU A 334 20.61 -0.74 -22.48
N LEU A 335 19.73 -0.05 -23.23
CA LEU A 335 20.12 1.10 -24.05
C LEU A 335 20.70 2.20 -23.17
N LEU A 336 20.04 2.55 -22.07
CA LEU A 336 20.53 3.55 -21.13
C LEU A 336 21.89 3.16 -20.53
N LEU A 337 22.05 1.90 -20.12
CA LEU A 337 23.29 1.38 -19.55
C LEU A 337 24.44 1.45 -20.56
N TYR A 338 24.26 0.92 -21.77
CA TYR A 338 25.33 0.86 -22.77
C TYR A 338 25.70 2.22 -23.35
N THR A 339 24.73 3.12 -23.54
CA THR A 339 24.99 4.49 -24.00
C THR A 339 25.75 5.30 -22.96
N SER A 340 25.40 5.16 -21.67
CA SER A 340 26.10 5.82 -20.58
C SER A 340 27.55 5.33 -20.41
N LEU A 341 27.79 4.05 -20.67
CA LEU A 341 29.14 3.44 -20.60
C LEU A 341 29.95 3.59 -21.90
N GLY A 342 29.35 4.06 -22.99
CA GLY A 342 29.98 4.06 -24.32
C GLY A 342 30.38 2.64 -24.79
N ASN A 343 29.63 1.61 -24.39
CA ASN A 343 29.95 0.22 -24.70
C ASN A 343 29.46 -0.16 -26.12
N GLN A 344 30.32 0.02 -27.12
CA GLN A 344 30.01 -0.28 -28.51
C GLN A 344 29.54 -1.74 -28.71
N ALA A 345 30.24 -2.72 -28.14
CA ALA A 345 29.90 -4.13 -28.30
C ALA A 345 28.55 -4.48 -27.66
N GLY A 346 28.19 -3.82 -26.56
CA GLY A 346 26.87 -3.93 -25.94
C GLY A 346 25.76 -3.39 -26.84
N ILE A 347 25.96 -2.20 -27.44
CA ILE A 347 25.00 -1.59 -28.37
C ILE A 347 24.81 -2.45 -29.64
N GLU A 348 25.87 -3.05 -30.16
CA GLU A 348 25.78 -3.98 -31.31
C GLU A 348 24.90 -5.19 -31.01
N LYS A 349 25.13 -5.85 -29.87
CA LYS A 349 24.30 -6.98 -29.42
C LYS A 349 22.85 -6.56 -29.15
N LEU A 350 22.66 -5.39 -28.57
CA LEU A 350 21.34 -4.84 -28.28
C LEU A 350 20.56 -4.54 -29.57
N ALA A 351 21.21 -3.99 -30.60
CA ALA A 351 20.60 -3.73 -31.90
C ALA A 351 20.04 -5.01 -32.53
N GLU A 352 20.81 -6.09 -32.53
CA GLU A 352 20.39 -7.39 -33.06
C GLU A 352 19.24 -7.99 -32.24
N ALA A 353 19.33 -7.93 -30.91
CA ALA A 353 18.30 -8.46 -30.01
C ALA A 353 16.99 -7.68 -30.13
N ALA A 354 17.05 -6.35 -30.17
CA ALA A 354 15.90 -5.46 -30.31
C ALA A 354 15.22 -5.63 -31.69
N SER A 355 16.02 -5.77 -32.76
CA SER A 355 15.49 -6.03 -34.12
C SER A 355 14.73 -7.36 -34.18
N LYS A 356 15.29 -8.44 -33.61
CA LYS A 356 14.62 -9.74 -33.52
C LYS A 356 13.35 -9.72 -32.66
N ALA A 357 13.32 -8.87 -31.64
CA ALA A 357 12.16 -8.70 -30.75
C ALA A 357 11.08 -7.75 -31.31
N GLY A 358 11.29 -7.16 -32.50
CA GLY A 358 10.37 -6.18 -33.10
C GLY A 358 10.43 -4.80 -32.43
N GLN A 359 11.41 -4.55 -31.56
CA GLN A 359 11.62 -3.26 -30.89
C GLN A 359 12.41 -2.31 -31.81
N ASN A 360 11.75 -1.91 -32.90
CA ASN A 360 12.36 -1.15 -34.00
C ASN A 360 12.97 0.19 -33.56
N ASN A 361 12.35 0.90 -32.61
CA ASN A 361 12.85 2.19 -32.13
C ASN A 361 14.20 2.03 -31.42
N VAL A 362 14.33 1.04 -30.53
CA VAL A 362 15.58 0.76 -29.82
C VAL A 362 16.64 0.28 -30.79
N ALA A 363 16.27 -0.62 -31.72
CA ALA A 363 17.17 -1.08 -32.77
C ALA A 363 17.69 0.08 -33.64
N PHE A 364 16.80 0.99 -34.06
CA PHE A 364 17.16 2.16 -34.86
C PHE A 364 18.12 3.08 -34.11
N ILE A 365 17.86 3.39 -32.83
CA ILE A 365 18.75 4.23 -32.03
C ILE A 365 20.13 3.56 -31.89
N CYS A 366 20.17 2.25 -31.61
CA CYS A 366 21.44 1.52 -31.51
C CYS A 366 22.24 1.58 -32.82
N LEU A 367 21.60 1.30 -33.95
CA LEU A 367 22.24 1.34 -35.27
C LEU A 367 22.70 2.76 -35.64
N TYR A 368 21.88 3.77 -35.31
CA TYR A 368 22.21 5.18 -35.54
C TYR A 368 23.43 5.61 -34.73
N LEU A 369 23.51 5.24 -33.44
CA LEU A 369 24.66 5.52 -32.58
C LEU A 369 25.94 4.80 -33.04
N LEU A 370 25.81 3.61 -33.63
CA LEU A 370 26.92 2.88 -34.25
C LEU A 370 27.32 3.43 -35.64
N ASN A 371 26.66 4.51 -36.09
CA ASN A 371 26.82 5.08 -37.42
C ASN A 371 26.55 4.07 -38.55
N ARG A 372 25.65 3.09 -38.32
CA ARG A 372 25.25 2.03 -39.26
C ARG A 372 24.05 2.46 -40.10
N VAL A 373 24.25 3.51 -40.90
CA VAL A 373 23.20 4.15 -41.69
C VAL A 373 22.53 3.21 -42.69
N GLU A 374 23.29 2.31 -43.32
CA GLU A 374 22.76 1.32 -44.27
C GLU A 374 21.73 0.41 -43.60
N ASP A 375 22.05 -0.09 -42.40
CA ASP A 375 21.16 -0.95 -41.63
C ASP A 375 19.95 -0.17 -41.08
N CYS A 376 20.11 1.12 -40.73
CA CYS A 376 18.98 1.99 -40.36
C CYS A 376 17.98 2.15 -41.52
N ILE A 377 18.49 2.37 -42.74
CA ILE A 377 17.67 2.48 -43.95
C ILE A 377 16.95 1.15 -44.22
N GLU A 378 17.65 0.04 -44.09
CA GLU A 378 17.06 -1.29 -44.28
C GLU A 378 15.97 -1.56 -43.23
N LEU A 379 16.20 -1.20 -41.96
CA LEU A 379 15.22 -1.31 -40.89
C LEU A 379 13.97 -0.44 -41.13
N LEU A 380 14.14 0.76 -41.69
CA LEU A 380 13.00 1.60 -42.07
C LEU A 380 12.24 1.01 -43.26
N CYS A 381 12.96 0.46 -44.25
CA CYS A 381 12.36 -0.20 -45.40
C CYS A 381 11.58 -1.46 -45.01
N SER A 382 12.12 -2.31 -44.12
CA SER A 382 11.47 -3.54 -43.67
C SER A 382 10.20 -3.28 -42.85
N ASN A 383 10.12 -2.12 -42.19
CA ASN A 383 8.94 -1.65 -41.45
C ASN A 383 7.99 -0.79 -42.30
N ASN A 384 8.10 -0.80 -43.63
CA ASN A 384 7.28 -0.02 -44.57
C ASN A 384 7.35 1.51 -44.39
N ARG A 385 8.36 2.04 -43.70
CA ARG A 385 8.61 3.49 -43.53
C ARG A 385 9.53 4.03 -44.63
N ILE A 386 9.15 3.75 -45.88
CA ILE A 386 9.97 4.05 -47.07
C ILE A 386 10.23 5.56 -47.28
N PRO A 387 9.27 6.48 -47.06
CA PRO A 387 9.54 7.92 -47.19
C PRO A 387 10.66 8.39 -46.24
N GLU A 388 10.64 7.91 -45.00
CA GLU A 388 11.66 8.24 -43.99
C GLU A 388 13.02 7.63 -44.34
N ALA A 389 13.02 6.40 -44.88
CA ALA A 389 14.24 5.80 -45.42
C ALA A 389 14.82 6.65 -46.57
N ALA A 390 13.98 7.25 -47.42
CA ALA A 390 14.41 8.14 -48.50
C ALA A 390 14.98 9.47 -47.99
N PHE A 391 14.40 10.03 -46.92
CA PHE A 391 14.98 11.21 -46.26
C PHE A 391 16.31 10.88 -45.58
N MET A 392 16.37 9.75 -44.86
CA MET A 392 17.59 9.27 -44.22
C MET A 392 18.70 9.04 -45.24
N SER A 393 18.39 8.42 -46.38
CA SER A 393 19.37 8.23 -47.46
C SER A 393 19.77 9.56 -48.09
N ARG A 394 18.84 10.46 -48.38
CA ARG A 394 19.18 11.75 -48.97
C ARG A 394 20.13 12.55 -48.09
N THR A 395 19.96 12.49 -46.77
CA THR A 395 20.77 13.24 -45.80
C THR A 395 22.10 12.58 -45.49
N TYR A 396 22.11 11.27 -45.21
CA TYR A 396 23.29 10.58 -44.67
C TYR A 396 23.94 9.57 -45.63
N LEU A 397 23.23 9.13 -46.68
CA LEU A 397 23.73 8.18 -47.67
C LEU A 397 23.20 8.48 -49.10
N PRO A 398 23.53 9.65 -49.69
CA PRO A 398 22.92 10.13 -50.93
C PRO A 398 22.91 9.13 -52.09
N GLY A 399 23.97 8.34 -52.24
CA GLY A 399 24.11 7.32 -53.29
C GLY A 399 23.10 6.18 -53.20
N ALA A 400 22.53 5.89 -52.02
CA ALA A 400 21.48 4.87 -51.86
C ALA A 400 20.07 5.38 -52.20
N THR A 401 19.90 6.70 -52.29
CA THR A 401 18.60 7.37 -52.49
C THR A 401 17.87 6.87 -53.73
N LYS A 402 18.59 6.61 -54.82
CA LYS A 402 18.02 6.08 -56.06
C LYS A 402 17.28 4.75 -55.85
N GLY A 403 17.91 3.82 -55.16
CA GLY A 403 17.34 2.49 -54.91
C GLY A 403 16.09 2.55 -54.04
N ILE A 404 16.09 3.44 -53.05
CA ILE A 404 14.97 3.61 -52.11
C ILE A 404 13.84 4.39 -52.76
N LEU A 405 14.13 5.41 -53.56
CA LEU A 405 13.14 6.17 -54.30
C LEU A 405 12.37 5.29 -55.29
N LYS A 406 13.05 4.32 -55.92
CA LYS A 406 12.37 3.32 -56.75
C LYS A 406 11.37 2.50 -55.94
N LYS A 407 11.79 1.97 -54.78
CA LYS A 407 10.90 1.25 -53.84
C LYS A 407 9.75 2.14 -53.37
N TRP A 408 10.01 3.42 -53.14
CA TRP A 408 8.99 4.39 -52.73
C TRP A 408 7.97 4.61 -53.85
N LYS A 409 8.41 4.80 -55.09
CA LYS A 409 7.52 4.92 -56.26
C LYS A 409 6.68 3.67 -56.46
N GLU A 410 7.27 2.49 -56.36
CA GLU A 410 6.56 1.21 -56.46
C GLU A 410 5.49 1.06 -55.37
N HIS A 411 5.83 1.38 -54.11
CA HIS A 411 4.87 1.35 -53.01
C HIS A 411 3.77 2.42 -53.17
N LEU A 412 4.13 3.65 -53.52
CA LEU A 412 3.19 4.76 -53.66
C LEU A 412 2.27 4.57 -54.88
N ALA A 413 2.73 3.91 -55.94
CA ALA A 413 1.91 3.58 -57.10
C ALA A 413 0.72 2.66 -56.77
N THR A 414 0.82 1.85 -55.69
CA THR A 414 -0.30 1.05 -55.21
C THR A 414 -1.43 1.90 -54.63
N VAL A 415 -1.11 3.09 -54.10
CA VAL A 415 -2.08 4.02 -53.48
C VAL A 415 -2.50 5.11 -54.47
N SER A 416 -1.54 5.71 -55.18
CA SER A 416 -1.78 6.76 -56.16
C SER A 416 -0.63 6.83 -57.18
N ALA A 417 -0.92 6.46 -58.42
CA ALA A 417 0.02 6.57 -59.53
C ALA A 417 0.49 8.02 -59.76
N LYS A 418 -0.42 9.00 -59.61
CA LYS A 418 -0.11 10.42 -59.79
C LYS A 418 0.88 10.94 -58.76
N ALA A 419 0.80 10.47 -57.52
CA ALA A 419 1.74 10.85 -56.47
C ALA A 419 3.12 10.18 -56.67
N ALA A 420 3.15 8.94 -57.18
CA ALA A 420 4.38 8.25 -57.53
C ALA A 420 5.16 8.93 -58.67
N GLU A 421 4.44 9.46 -59.68
CA GLU A 421 5.03 10.22 -60.79
C GLU A 421 5.56 11.59 -60.36
N ALA A 422 4.98 12.21 -59.32
CA ALA A 422 5.42 13.49 -58.78
C ALA A 422 6.76 13.43 -58.02
N LEU A 423 7.25 12.24 -57.67
CA LEU A 423 8.55 12.06 -57.02
C LEU A 423 9.68 12.23 -58.04
N ALA A 424 10.38 13.36 -57.98
CA ALA A 424 11.52 13.65 -58.84
C ALA A 424 12.72 12.74 -58.51
N ASP A 425 13.37 12.20 -59.55
CA ASP A 425 14.58 11.39 -59.45
C ASP A 425 15.82 12.27 -59.64
N PRO A 426 16.82 12.24 -58.74
CA PRO A 426 18.05 13.03 -58.85
C PRO A 426 18.83 12.84 -60.15
N ASP A 427 18.75 11.67 -60.80
CA ASP A 427 19.43 11.42 -62.08
C ASP A 427 18.67 12.00 -63.29
N VAL A 428 17.33 12.02 -63.21
CA VAL A 428 16.44 12.47 -64.29
C VAL A 428 16.25 13.97 -64.25
N TYR A 429 16.21 14.56 -63.04
CA TYR A 429 16.08 16.00 -62.82
C TYR A 429 17.24 16.55 -61.97
N PRO A 430 18.51 16.52 -62.44
CA PRO A 430 19.65 17.03 -61.67
C PRO A 430 19.52 18.50 -61.25
N ASN A 431 18.76 19.30 -62.01
CA ASN A 431 18.54 20.72 -61.73
C ASN A 431 17.69 20.98 -60.48
N GLU A 432 16.87 20.01 -60.05
CA GLU A 432 16.02 20.12 -58.85
C GLU A 432 16.76 19.68 -57.57
N PHE A 433 17.94 19.06 -57.72
CA PHE A 433 18.76 18.55 -56.61
C PHE A 433 20.15 19.22 -56.60
N PRO A 434 20.24 20.49 -56.16
CA PRO A 434 21.52 21.18 -56.04
C PRO A 434 22.45 20.41 -55.10
N ASP A 435 23.75 20.42 -55.42
CA ASP A 435 24.83 19.82 -54.62
C ASP A 435 24.77 18.29 -54.44
N PHE A 436 23.87 17.58 -55.13
CA PHE A 436 23.73 16.12 -54.99
C PHE A 436 25.02 15.36 -55.34
N LYS A 437 25.73 15.77 -56.40
CA LYS A 437 27.02 15.15 -56.79
C LYS A 437 28.10 15.36 -55.73
N LEU A 438 28.17 16.56 -55.15
CA LEU A 438 29.08 16.87 -54.04
C LEU A 438 28.71 16.08 -52.79
N GLY A 439 27.42 15.85 -52.53
CA GLY A 439 26.95 14.98 -51.44
C GLY A 439 27.37 13.53 -51.61
N VAL A 440 27.39 12.99 -52.84
CA VAL A 440 27.90 11.64 -53.13
C VAL A 440 29.43 11.56 -52.93
N GLU A 441 30.16 12.60 -53.30
CA GLU A 441 31.61 12.69 -53.04
C GLU A 441 31.92 12.80 -51.54
N ALA A 442 31.16 13.62 -50.81
CA ALA A 442 31.21 13.73 -49.35
C ALA A 442 30.97 12.37 -48.67
N GLN A 443 29.95 11.65 -49.12
CA GLN A 443 29.62 10.33 -48.63
C GLN A 443 30.79 9.36 -48.79
N ALA A 444 31.44 9.33 -49.96
CA ALA A 444 32.59 8.44 -50.20
C ALA A 444 33.75 8.73 -49.23
N ALA A 445 34.00 10.01 -48.94
CA ALA A 445 35.01 10.45 -47.99
C ALA A 445 34.68 10.03 -46.53
N ILE A 446 33.42 10.23 -46.10
CA ILE A 446 32.95 9.85 -44.76
C ILE A 446 32.93 8.31 -44.58
N LEU A 447 32.54 7.55 -45.62
CA LEU A 447 32.59 6.10 -45.60
C LEU A 447 34.02 5.56 -45.51
N ALA A 448 34.99 6.25 -46.14
CA ALA A 448 36.41 5.90 -46.02
C ALA A 448 36.92 6.14 -44.59
N GLU A 449 36.53 7.25 -43.95
CA GLU A 449 36.84 7.52 -42.55
C GLU A 449 36.19 6.49 -41.61
N ARG A 450 34.92 6.13 -41.85
CA ARG A 450 34.23 5.09 -41.06
C ARG A 450 34.96 3.74 -41.09
N LYS A 451 35.56 3.36 -42.22
CA LYS A 451 36.38 2.14 -42.33
C LYS A 451 37.67 2.19 -41.51
N SER A 452 38.15 3.39 -41.15
CA SER A 452 39.30 3.56 -40.26
C SER A 452 38.98 3.35 -38.78
N GLY A 453 37.69 3.18 -38.45
CA GLY A 453 37.19 2.90 -37.10
C GLY A 453 36.51 4.11 -36.45
N LEU A 454 35.67 3.85 -35.46
CA LEU A 454 35.05 4.91 -34.65
C LEU A 454 36.10 5.53 -33.73
N LEU A 455 36.03 6.85 -33.57
CA LEU A 455 36.89 7.58 -32.64
C LEU A 455 36.58 7.17 -31.19
N PRO A 456 37.59 6.89 -30.36
CA PRO A 456 37.38 6.64 -28.94
C PRO A 456 36.71 7.84 -28.24
N ALA A 457 35.86 7.60 -27.24
CA ALA A 457 35.13 8.66 -26.53
C ALA A 457 36.06 9.77 -25.96
N ARG A 458 37.30 9.43 -25.57
CA ARG A 458 38.31 10.41 -25.12
C ARG A 458 38.68 11.48 -26.16
N ALA A 459 38.53 11.19 -27.45
CA ALA A 459 38.83 12.11 -28.55
C ALA A 459 37.66 13.09 -28.84
N TYR A 460 36.63 13.11 -27.98
CA TYR A 460 35.44 13.95 -28.17
C TYR A 460 35.76 15.44 -28.37
N LEU A 461 36.71 16.01 -27.63
CA LEU A 461 37.03 17.44 -27.77
C LEU A 461 37.61 17.80 -29.15
N GLU A 462 38.32 16.87 -29.78
CA GLU A 462 38.86 17.03 -31.13
C GLU A 462 37.76 16.84 -32.17
N ALA A 463 36.90 15.83 -31.98
CA ALA A 463 35.75 15.57 -32.84
C ALA A 463 34.69 16.69 -32.78
N LYS A 464 34.50 17.33 -31.62
CA LYS A 464 33.50 18.38 -31.40
C LYS A 464 33.68 19.57 -32.35
N ARG A 465 34.91 19.86 -32.77
CA ARG A 465 35.20 20.94 -33.72
C ARG A 465 34.60 20.68 -35.10
N ARG A 466 34.31 19.41 -35.43
CA ARG A 466 33.76 18.99 -36.72
C ARG A 466 32.23 19.02 -36.78
N PHE A 467 31.51 19.07 -35.66
CA PHE A 467 30.04 18.95 -35.67
C PHE A 467 29.31 20.10 -36.35
N ASN A 468 29.92 21.29 -36.42
CA ASN A 468 29.33 22.49 -37.05
C ASN A 468 29.92 22.77 -38.44
N VAL A 469 30.68 21.84 -39.01
CA VAL A 469 31.30 22.02 -40.32
C VAL A 469 30.29 21.65 -41.41
N ASP A 470 30.04 22.57 -42.33
CA ASP A 470 29.28 22.30 -43.56
C ASP A 470 30.20 21.59 -44.57
N VAL A 471 30.04 20.26 -44.63
CA VAL A 471 30.82 19.38 -45.48
C VAL A 471 30.71 19.75 -46.97
N ILE A 472 29.55 20.25 -47.41
CA ILE A 472 29.32 20.64 -48.80
C ILE A 472 30.04 21.96 -49.10
N ALA A 473 30.05 22.92 -48.17
CA ALA A 473 30.79 24.16 -48.32
C ALA A 473 32.31 23.93 -48.35
N GLU A 474 32.84 23.02 -47.52
CA GLU A 474 34.27 22.66 -47.56
C GLU A 474 34.68 22.04 -48.90
N LEU A 475 33.87 21.12 -49.43
CA LEU A 475 34.10 20.53 -50.75
C LEU A 475 34.09 21.59 -51.87
N LYS A 476 33.17 22.57 -51.81
CA LYS A 476 33.12 23.68 -52.78
C LYS A 476 34.36 24.58 -52.73
N SER A 477 34.98 24.71 -51.56
CA SER A 477 36.23 25.47 -51.35
C SER A 477 37.50 24.66 -51.65
N GLY A 478 37.37 23.41 -52.11
CA GLY A 478 38.48 22.54 -52.46
C GLY A 478 39.11 21.79 -51.28
N GLY A 479 38.49 21.84 -50.10
CA GLY A 479 38.88 21.03 -48.94
C GLY A 479 38.36 19.60 -49.08
N LEU A 480 39.20 18.60 -48.78
CA LEU A 480 38.67 17.26 -48.52
C LEU A 480 38.02 17.25 -47.13
N PRO A 481 36.82 16.66 -46.97
CA PRO A 481 36.17 16.44 -45.67
C PRO A 481 37.06 15.66 -44.66
N THR A 482 38.11 15.01 -45.16
CA THR A 482 38.96 14.07 -44.44
C THR A 482 40.36 14.61 -44.17
N SER A 483 40.56 15.94 -44.07
CA SER A 483 41.88 16.45 -43.63
C SER A 483 42.13 16.07 -42.17
N ASN A 484 42.74 14.90 -41.97
CA ASN A 484 43.39 14.52 -40.73
C ASN A 484 44.56 15.48 -40.49
N GLY A 485 44.27 16.61 -39.86
CA GLY A 485 45.27 17.35 -39.09
C GLY A 485 45.45 16.71 -37.71
N ALA A 486 46.02 15.49 -37.66
CA ALA A 486 46.81 14.95 -36.55
C ALA A 486 47.03 13.44 -36.75
N ASP A 487 48.28 13.03 -36.94
CA ASP A 487 48.76 11.67 -36.71
C ASP A 487 48.40 11.24 -35.27
N TYR A 488 47.41 10.37 -35.10
CA TYR A 488 47.37 9.52 -33.91
C TYR A 488 48.38 8.39 -34.10
N LYS A 489 49.63 8.63 -33.67
CA LYS A 489 50.53 7.51 -33.37
C LYS A 489 49.95 6.76 -32.18
N GLN A 490 49.60 5.50 -32.38
CA GLN A 490 49.34 4.57 -31.27
C GLN A 490 50.61 4.45 -30.44
N GLU A 491 50.68 5.16 -29.31
CA GLU A 491 51.59 4.77 -28.25
C GLU A 491 50.99 3.55 -27.55
N THR A 492 51.59 2.39 -27.83
CA THR A 492 51.43 1.20 -27.00
C THR A 492 51.86 1.52 -25.56
N PRO A 493 51.10 1.14 -24.52
CA PRO A 493 51.54 1.37 -23.15
C PRO A 493 52.79 0.52 -22.86
N ALA A 494 53.90 1.17 -22.52
CA ALA A 494 55.07 0.50 -21.96
C ALA A 494 54.75 -0.01 -20.54
N PRO A 495 55.34 -1.15 -20.11
CA PRO A 495 54.96 -1.81 -18.86
C PRO A 495 55.41 -1.02 -17.63
N ALA A 496 54.60 -1.11 -16.57
CA ALA A 496 54.79 -0.40 -15.32
C ALA A 496 56.13 -0.74 -14.63
N GLY A 497 56.85 0.32 -14.23
CA GLY A 497 58.01 0.31 -13.33
C GLY A 497 57.86 1.36 -12.23
N PRO A 498 58.58 1.26 -11.10
CA PRO A 498 57.97 1.35 -9.77
C PRO A 498 57.89 2.75 -9.15
N LYS A 499 56.96 2.83 -8.17
CA LYS A 499 56.57 3.93 -7.29
C LYS A 499 57.72 4.81 -6.76
N SER A 500 57.48 6.13 -6.76
CA SER A 500 58.13 7.10 -5.86
C SER A 500 57.09 7.79 -4.97
N GLU A 501 57.48 8.03 -3.72
CA GLU A 501 56.66 8.40 -2.55
C GLU A 501 56.01 9.80 -2.62
N PRO A 502 54.90 10.03 -1.86
CA PRO A 502 54.16 11.28 -1.88
C PRO A 502 54.80 12.36 -1.00
N LYS A 503 54.78 13.61 -1.49
CA LYS A 503 55.10 14.83 -0.70
C LYS A 503 53.83 15.34 0.01
N PRO A 504 53.93 15.88 1.24
CA PRO A 504 52.77 16.20 2.07
C PRO A 504 52.07 17.51 1.68
N GLU A 505 50.75 17.53 1.86
CA GLU A 505 49.84 18.69 1.75
C GLU A 505 50.09 19.74 2.85
N PRO A 506 49.87 21.03 2.59
CA PRO A 506 49.79 22.06 3.63
C PRO A 506 48.37 22.18 4.22
N GLU A 507 48.31 22.43 5.54
CA GLU A 507 47.12 22.59 6.39
C GLU A 507 46.21 23.79 6.00
N PRO A 508 44.90 23.74 6.36
CA PRO A 508 43.97 24.84 6.15
C PRO A 508 44.01 25.89 7.29
N GLU A 509 43.93 27.18 6.92
CA GLU A 509 43.75 28.30 7.85
C GLU A 509 42.29 28.43 8.34
N PRO A 510 42.05 28.97 9.56
CA PRO A 510 40.73 28.96 10.21
C PRO A 510 39.80 30.13 9.83
N GLU A 511 38.50 29.85 9.80
CA GLU A 511 37.41 30.82 9.57
C GLU A 511 37.23 31.82 10.73
N PRO A 512 36.82 33.08 10.46
CA PRO A 512 36.45 34.02 11.50
C PRO A 512 34.96 33.93 11.88
N VAL A 513 34.75 33.88 13.20
CA VAL A 513 33.46 33.94 13.90
C VAL A 513 32.88 35.36 13.86
N VAL A 514 31.59 35.51 13.51
CA VAL A 514 30.85 36.76 13.70
C VAL A 514 29.63 36.50 14.60
N GLN A 515 29.56 37.24 15.70
CA GLN A 515 28.49 37.20 16.71
C GLN A 515 27.26 38.01 16.28
N ALA A 516 26.12 37.60 16.86
CA ALA A 516 24.77 38.06 16.59
C ALA A 516 24.43 39.46 17.10
N THR A 517 23.57 40.17 16.35
CA THR A 517 22.64 41.19 16.85
C THR A 517 21.26 40.96 16.23
N THR A 518 20.22 40.93 17.07
CA THR A 518 18.79 40.74 16.77
C THR A 518 18.04 42.11 16.70
N PRO A 519 16.71 42.18 16.50
CA PRO A 519 16.02 42.26 15.19
C PRO A 519 15.14 43.53 15.05
N ALA A 520 14.67 43.85 13.85
CA ALA A 520 13.59 44.81 13.65
C ALA A 520 12.55 44.27 12.65
N GLU A 521 11.29 44.42 13.06
CA GLU A 521 10.01 43.94 12.54
C GLU A 521 9.58 44.63 11.21
N PRO A 522 8.84 43.97 10.31
CA PRO A 522 8.27 44.60 9.12
C PRO A 522 6.74 44.80 9.23
N GLU A 523 6.25 45.93 8.70
CA GLU A 523 4.85 46.14 8.31
C GLU A 523 4.77 46.86 6.94
N PRO A 524 3.61 46.81 6.24
CA PRO A 524 3.53 46.52 4.79
C PRO A 524 3.06 47.71 3.92
N ALA A 525 3.20 47.58 2.60
CA ALA A 525 2.52 48.38 1.57
C ALA A 525 2.50 47.60 0.24
N GLU A 526 1.34 47.15 -0.25
CA GLU A 526 0.37 47.83 -1.15
C GLU A 526 0.72 47.74 -2.66
N GLU A 527 -0.20 47.13 -3.41
CA GLU A 527 -0.30 46.99 -4.87
C GLU A 527 -0.48 48.37 -5.56
N ALA A 528 -0.37 48.65 -6.86
CA ALA A 528 -0.39 47.99 -8.18
C ALA A 528 0.19 49.04 -9.20
N PRO A 529 0.03 49.04 -10.55
CA PRO A 529 -0.71 48.13 -11.43
C PRO A 529 0.00 47.70 -12.74
N VAL A 530 -0.59 46.66 -13.35
CA VAL A 530 -0.38 46.22 -14.74
C VAL A 530 -1.57 46.73 -15.58
N GLU A 531 -1.31 47.47 -16.67
CA GLU A 531 -2.29 47.73 -17.74
C GLU A 531 -2.24 46.54 -18.74
N GLU A 532 -3.31 45.74 -18.89
CA GLU A 532 -4.46 45.91 -19.82
C GLU A 532 -4.04 46.05 -21.29
N LYS A 533 -4.40 45.19 -22.25
CA LYS A 533 -5.75 44.77 -22.75
C LYS A 533 -5.47 44.01 -24.07
N LYS A 534 -6.31 43.14 -24.67
CA LYS A 534 -7.56 42.41 -24.37
C LYS A 534 -7.89 41.58 -25.62
N LYS A 535 -8.53 40.41 -25.40
CA LYS A 535 -9.68 39.78 -26.15
C LYS A 535 -9.49 39.45 -27.64
N ALA A 536 -10.13 38.46 -28.25
CA ALA A 536 -11.10 37.37 -27.97
C ALA A 536 -10.89 36.35 -29.14
N GLU A 537 -11.48 35.18 -29.32
CA GLU A 537 -12.80 34.61 -28.98
C GLU A 537 -12.78 33.10 -29.40
N GLU A 538 -13.63 32.32 -28.73
CA GLU A 538 -14.29 31.03 -29.07
C GLU A 538 -13.80 30.08 -30.20
N GLU A 539 -13.74 28.77 -29.89
CA GLU A 539 -14.74 27.78 -30.36
C GLU A 539 -14.46 26.36 -29.82
N THR A 540 -15.54 25.67 -29.46
CA THR A 540 -15.64 24.26 -29.05
C THR A 540 -15.93 23.34 -30.25
N ALA A 541 -15.25 22.20 -30.37
CA ALA A 541 -15.74 20.97 -31.05
C ALA A 541 -14.81 19.80 -30.66
N ASP A 542 -15.27 18.80 -29.91
CA ASP A 542 -15.94 17.56 -30.38
C ASP A 542 -15.03 16.67 -31.27
N VAL A 543 -14.66 15.49 -30.76
CA VAL A 543 -14.02 14.42 -31.54
C VAL A 543 -14.79 13.12 -31.30
N ASP A 544 -15.68 12.86 -32.25
CA ASP A 544 -16.31 11.57 -32.53
C ASP A 544 -15.27 10.48 -32.81
N GLN A 545 -15.43 9.34 -32.14
CA GLN A 545 -14.89 8.05 -32.59
C GLN A 545 -15.93 7.36 -33.47
N LYS A 546 -15.61 7.18 -34.76
CA LYS A 546 -16.32 6.28 -35.67
C LYS A 546 -15.74 4.87 -35.59
N ILE A 547 -16.58 3.92 -35.21
CA ILE A 547 -16.41 2.48 -35.45
C ILE A 547 -17.52 2.08 -36.43
N GLU A 548 -17.15 1.39 -37.52
CA GLU A 548 -18.08 0.84 -38.52
C GLU A 548 -18.82 -0.40 -37.98
N PRO A 549 -20.12 -0.60 -38.32
CA PRO A 549 -20.83 -1.83 -37.99
C PRO A 549 -20.82 -2.82 -39.17
N SER A 550 -20.63 -4.10 -38.88
CA SER A 550 -20.95 -5.21 -39.77
C SER A 550 -22.37 -5.71 -39.51
N ASP A 551 -23.08 -5.99 -40.59
CA ASP A 551 -24.44 -6.52 -40.67
C ASP A 551 -24.60 -7.92 -40.04
N ASP A 552 -25.81 -8.14 -39.50
CA ASP A 552 -26.71 -9.30 -39.68
C ASP A 552 -27.34 -9.92 -38.40
N ILE A 553 -28.68 -9.74 -38.35
CA ILE A 553 -29.75 -10.66 -37.90
C ILE A 553 -30.29 -10.53 -36.45
N ASP A 554 -31.35 -9.72 -36.36
CA ASP A 554 -32.74 -10.00 -35.96
C ASP A 554 -33.17 -10.57 -34.59
N ALA A 555 -34.20 -9.86 -34.08
CA ALA A 555 -35.44 -10.32 -33.44
C ALA A 555 -35.50 -10.40 -31.90
N ALA A 556 -36.00 -9.32 -31.27
CA ALA A 556 -37.22 -9.32 -30.43
C ALA A 556 -37.46 -7.93 -29.78
N LEU A 557 -38.19 -7.07 -30.49
CA LEU A 557 -39.17 -6.11 -29.93
C LEU A 557 -40.44 -6.93 -29.67
N GLU A 558 -41.29 -6.72 -28.67
CA GLU A 558 -41.92 -5.52 -28.10
C GLU A 558 -42.73 -6.03 -26.89
N ASP A 559 -42.85 -5.27 -25.79
CA ASP A 559 -44.13 -5.10 -25.07
C ASP A 559 -43.96 -4.14 -23.86
N ASP A 560 -44.86 -3.15 -23.86
CA ASP A 560 -45.48 -2.46 -22.71
C ASP A 560 -44.74 -1.38 -21.91
N LEU A 561 -44.79 -0.17 -22.48
CA LEU A 561 -44.97 1.10 -21.75
C LEU A 561 -46.46 1.48 -21.75
N ALA A 562 -47.14 1.24 -20.63
CA ALA A 562 -48.31 2.01 -20.18
C ALA A 562 -48.70 1.54 -18.78
N ASP A 563 -48.52 2.38 -17.76
CA ASP A 563 -49.54 2.63 -16.72
C ASP A 563 -48.99 3.47 -15.57
N LEU A 564 -49.86 4.37 -15.09
CA LEU A 564 -49.84 5.10 -13.82
C LEU A 564 -49.17 6.48 -13.80
N ASP A 565 -49.89 7.44 -14.36
CA ASP A 565 -49.80 8.85 -13.97
C ASP A 565 -51.22 9.41 -13.77
N THR A 566 -51.77 9.24 -12.56
CA THR A 566 -52.91 10.03 -12.03
C THR A 566 -53.02 9.76 -10.53
N ASP A 567 -52.56 10.71 -9.73
CA ASP A 567 -53.27 11.25 -8.57
C ASP A 567 -52.30 12.09 -7.74
N LEU A 568 -52.49 13.42 -7.69
CA LEU A 568 -52.30 14.29 -6.52
C LEU A 568 -52.47 15.76 -6.91
N GLN A 569 -53.71 16.25 -6.78
CA GLN A 569 -53.98 17.66 -6.47
C GLN A 569 -55.02 17.74 -5.36
N ALA A 570 -54.61 18.15 -4.16
CA ALA A 570 -55.45 18.89 -3.20
C ALA A 570 -54.61 19.42 -2.02
N GLY A 571 -54.48 20.76 -1.94
CA GLY A 571 -54.22 21.58 -0.73
C GLY A 571 -52.83 21.45 -0.09
N GLY A 572 -52.13 22.49 0.34
CA GLY A 572 -52.48 23.86 0.64
C GLY A 572 -51.58 24.32 1.81
N ASP A 573 -50.72 25.31 1.53
CA ASP A 573 -50.18 26.34 2.44
C ASP A 573 -49.32 25.94 3.66
N ALA A 574 -48.00 26.22 3.61
CA ALA A 574 -47.21 26.83 4.69
C ALA A 574 -45.70 26.96 4.33
N GLY A 575 -45.21 28.20 4.30
CA GLY A 575 -43.89 28.59 4.86
C GLY A 575 -42.61 28.14 4.16
N THR A 576 -42.10 28.99 3.28
CA THR A 576 -40.69 29.03 2.88
C THR A 576 -39.82 29.49 4.06
N ASP A 577 -38.88 28.65 4.51
CA ASP A 577 -37.58 29.04 5.07
C ASP A 577 -36.70 27.79 5.19
N GLY A 578 -35.81 27.59 4.21
CA GLY A 578 -34.83 26.50 4.20
C GLY A 578 -33.46 27.08 3.93
N ALA A 579 -32.81 27.60 4.97
CA ALA A 579 -31.40 27.95 4.93
C ALA A 579 -30.57 26.65 4.95
N THR A 580 -29.68 26.49 3.96
CA THR A 580 -28.57 25.53 4.02
C THR A 580 -27.67 25.90 5.21
N PRO A 581 -27.29 24.94 6.08
CA PRO A 581 -26.48 25.25 7.24
C PRO A 581 -25.11 25.76 6.80
N SER A 582 -24.60 26.77 7.51
CA SER A 582 -23.32 27.39 7.19
C SER A 582 -22.15 26.46 7.55
N LEU A 583 -21.00 26.65 6.91
CA LEU A 583 -19.77 25.90 7.20
C LEU A 583 -19.38 25.99 8.68
N ASP A 584 -19.72 27.08 9.35
CA ASP A 584 -19.46 27.29 10.78
C ASP A 584 -20.40 26.46 11.68
N GLU A 585 -21.63 26.20 11.25
CA GLU A 585 -22.54 25.28 11.96
C GLU A 585 -22.11 23.82 11.80
N LEU A 586 -21.63 23.45 10.61
CA LEU A 586 -21.03 22.13 10.38
C LEU A 586 -19.74 21.94 11.20
N ASN A 587 -18.89 22.96 11.26
CA ASN A 587 -17.67 22.96 12.07
C ASN A 587 -17.96 22.95 13.58
N ALA A 588 -19.06 23.56 14.04
CA ALA A 588 -19.50 23.48 15.43
C ALA A 588 -19.96 22.06 15.81
N THR A 589 -20.71 21.38 14.93
CA THR A 589 -21.06 19.95 15.13
C THR A 589 -19.86 19.01 15.06
N LEU A 590 -18.82 19.32 14.27
CA LEU A 590 -17.55 18.59 14.27
C LEU A 590 -16.74 18.83 15.55
N ALA A 591 -16.73 20.06 16.07
CA ALA A 591 -16.06 20.40 17.33
C ALA A 591 -16.77 19.83 18.58
N ASP A 592 -18.07 19.53 18.49
CA ASP A 592 -18.82 18.86 19.57
C ASP A 592 -18.65 17.33 19.54
N LEU A 593 -18.28 16.74 18.39
CA LEU A 593 -17.85 15.33 18.31
C LEU A 593 -16.47 15.12 18.96
N ASP A 594 -15.54 16.07 18.79
CA ASP A 594 -14.20 16.00 19.39
C ASP A 594 -14.19 16.17 20.93
N LYS A 595 -15.29 16.65 21.54
CA LYS A 595 -15.41 16.79 23.01
C LYS A 595 -15.99 15.55 23.71
N GLU A 596 -16.61 14.61 22.99
CA GLU A 596 -17.02 13.32 23.56
C GLU A 596 -15.85 12.33 23.72
N ASP A 597 -14.70 12.63 23.09
CA ASP A 597 -13.51 11.77 23.06
C ASP A 597 -12.40 12.19 24.05
N ASP A 598 -12.70 13.06 25.03
CA ASP A 598 -11.73 13.40 26.08
C ASP A 598 -11.58 12.23 27.08
N ILE A 599 -10.63 11.33 26.80
CA ILE A 599 -10.40 10.05 27.48
C ILE A 599 -10.09 10.23 28.98
N ASP A 600 -9.43 11.32 29.36
CA ASP A 600 -9.21 11.65 30.77
C ASP A 600 -10.50 12.07 31.48
N ALA A 601 -11.51 12.60 30.77
CA ALA A 601 -12.83 12.92 31.30
C ALA A 601 -13.78 11.70 31.39
N LEU A 602 -13.47 10.60 30.70
CA LEU A 602 -14.18 9.31 30.81
C LEU A 602 -13.76 8.52 32.06
N LEU A 603 -12.49 8.66 32.48
CA LEU A 603 -11.94 8.06 33.70
C LEU A 603 -12.04 9.01 34.92
N ALA A 604 -12.06 10.33 34.76
CA ALA A 604 -12.31 11.30 35.84
C ALA A 604 -13.82 11.47 36.16
#